data_AF-A0A7R8Z0M9-F1
#
_entry.id   AF-A0A7R8Z0M9-F1
#
_cell.length_a   1.000
_cell.length_b   1.000
_cell.length_c   1.000
_cell.angle_alpha   90.00
_cell.angle_beta   90.00
_cell.angle_gamma   90.00
#
_symmetry.space_group_name_H-M   'P 1'
#
loop_
_entity.id
_entity.type
_entity.pdbx_description
1 polymer ?
#
loop_
_entity_poly.entity_id
_entity_poly.type
_entity_poly.pdbx_seq_one_letter_code
_entity_poly.pdbx_strand_id
1 'polypeptide(L)'
;MNEQDRFPNAAAYLQRDFYVDDLITGTDTVEEAVSLYTELTHLLRMGGFDLRKWNSNLDEVLEAIPEHHRRSAHPLSFNKEDRVKALELQRHPQRDMFMFHIHAKTLSTGGPTKRTVASTIASLFDPLGWLQPIMIKGQVFMQKTGMG
;
A
#
# COMPACT_ATOMS: atom_id res chain seq x y z
N MET A 1 15.19 -22.95 -22.52
CA MET A 1 15.70 -22.83 -21.13
C MET A 1 14.76 -21.83 -20.49
N ASN A 2 13.95 -22.24 -19.50
CA ASN A 2 12.91 -21.37 -18.98
C ASN A 2 13.53 -20.20 -18.21
N GLU A 3 12.89 -19.04 -18.25
CA GLU A 3 13.35 -17.82 -17.60
C GLU A 3 13.32 -17.97 -16.06
N GLN A 4 12.40 -18.78 -15.55
CA GLN A 4 12.33 -19.21 -14.15
C GLN A 4 13.60 -19.95 -13.71
N ASP A 5 14.27 -20.67 -14.61
CA ASP A 5 15.50 -21.42 -14.29
C ASP A 5 16.73 -20.49 -14.18
N ARG A 6 16.69 -19.30 -14.82
CA ARG A 6 17.80 -18.32 -14.78
C ARG A 6 17.73 -17.39 -13.57
N PHE A 7 16.53 -17.12 -13.04
CA PHE A 7 16.31 -16.25 -11.89
C PHE A 7 15.30 -16.88 -10.91
N PRO A 8 15.68 -17.99 -10.22
CA PRO A 8 14.75 -18.74 -9.38
C PRO A 8 14.23 -17.91 -8.20
N ASN A 9 15.07 -17.04 -7.62
CA ASN A 9 14.68 -16.17 -6.52
C ASN A 9 13.66 -15.12 -6.98
N ALA A 10 13.99 -14.33 -8.00
CA ALA A 10 13.06 -13.35 -8.56
C ALA A 10 11.73 -14.00 -9.01
N ALA A 11 11.77 -15.17 -9.63
CA ALA A 11 10.56 -15.89 -10.02
C ALA A 11 9.69 -16.30 -8.81
N ALA A 12 10.30 -16.74 -7.71
CA ALA A 12 9.58 -17.03 -6.47
C ALA A 12 8.92 -15.78 -5.87
N TYR A 13 9.64 -14.65 -5.87
CA TYR A 13 9.09 -13.36 -5.48
C TYR A 13 7.95 -12.91 -6.39
N LEU A 14 8.05 -13.08 -7.71
CA LEU A 14 6.97 -12.75 -8.64
C LEU A 14 5.69 -13.54 -8.33
N GLN A 15 5.81 -14.84 -8.02
CA GLN A 15 4.64 -15.69 -7.75
C GLN A 15 3.98 -15.39 -6.40
N ARG A 16 4.78 -14.99 -5.40
CA ARG A 16 4.29 -14.76 -4.03
C ARG A 16 3.78 -13.34 -3.81
N ASP A 17 4.48 -12.36 -4.38
CA ASP A 17 4.40 -10.96 -3.96
C ASP A 17 3.71 -10.04 -4.98
N PHE A 18 3.24 -10.59 -6.10
CA PHE A 18 2.34 -9.88 -7.01
C PHE A 18 0.90 -9.97 -6.55
N TYR A 19 0.26 -8.80 -6.49
CA TYR A 19 -1.18 -8.67 -6.41
C TYR A 19 -1.68 -7.85 -7.60
N VAL A 20 -2.31 -8.53 -8.56
CA VAL A 20 -2.78 -7.91 -9.81
C VAL A 20 -1.63 -7.16 -10.49
N ASP A 21 -1.62 -5.82 -10.42
CA ASP A 21 -0.62 -4.95 -11.05
C ASP A 21 0.46 -4.46 -10.06
N ASP A 22 0.28 -4.69 -8.75
CA ASP A 22 1.18 -4.22 -7.70
C ASP A 22 2.14 -5.33 -7.25
N LEU A 23 3.44 -5.04 -7.27
CA LEU A 23 4.46 -5.85 -6.61
C LEU A 23 4.80 -5.25 -5.24
N ILE A 24 4.67 -6.04 -4.18
CA ILE A 24 5.01 -5.61 -2.81
C ILE A 24 5.92 -6.67 -2.19
N THR A 25 7.23 -6.39 -2.17
CA THR A 25 8.25 -7.32 -1.67
C THR A 25 9.17 -6.64 -0.65
N GLY A 26 9.98 -7.44 0.04
CA GLY A 26 11.00 -7.00 0.98
C GLY A 26 12.14 -8.02 1.11
N THR A 27 13.30 -7.52 1.55
CA THR A 27 14.53 -8.27 1.83
C THR A 27 15.13 -7.80 3.15
N ASP A 28 16.10 -8.55 3.68
CA ASP A 28 16.69 -8.25 4.98
C ASP A 28 17.84 -7.23 4.89
N THR A 29 18.39 -7.02 3.69
CA THR A 29 19.52 -6.09 3.45
C THR A 29 19.29 -5.18 2.24
N VAL A 30 20.01 -4.05 2.19
CA VAL A 30 19.98 -3.09 1.08
C VAL A 30 20.54 -3.73 -0.19
N GLU A 31 21.62 -4.49 -0.08
CA GLU A 31 22.27 -5.18 -1.19
C GLU A 31 21.33 -6.19 -1.85
N GLU A 32 20.62 -6.98 -1.05
CA GLU A 32 19.59 -7.92 -1.53
C GLU A 32 18.44 -7.17 -2.20
N ALA A 33 17.98 -6.04 -1.65
CA ALA A 33 16.90 -5.24 -2.23
C ALA A 33 17.28 -4.72 -3.63
N VAL A 34 18.51 -4.24 -3.78
CA VAL A 34 19.02 -3.72 -5.06
C VAL A 34 19.23 -4.84 -6.07
N SER A 35 19.73 -6.00 -5.64
CA SER A 35 19.83 -7.21 -6.48
C SER A 35 18.45 -7.65 -6.96
N LEU A 36 17.49 -7.73 -6.04
CA LEU A 36 16.12 -8.15 -6.33
C LEU A 36 15.43 -7.19 -7.30
N TYR A 37 15.57 -5.88 -7.10
CA TYR A 37 15.10 -4.86 -8.05
C TYR A 37 15.64 -5.13 -9.47
N THR A 38 16.93 -5.43 -9.57
CA THR A 38 17.63 -5.64 -10.85
C THR A 38 17.12 -6.90 -11.54
N GLU A 39 17.05 -8.01 -10.81
CA GLU A 39 16.56 -9.29 -11.32
C GLU A 39 15.10 -9.23 -11.75
N LEU A 40 14.22 -8.63 -10.93
CA LEU A 40 12.79 -8.49 -11.24
C LEU A 40 12.55 -7.60 -12.45
N THR A 41 13.24 -6.46 -12.53
CA THR A 41 13.12 -5.55 -13.67
C THR A 41 13.58 -6.24 -14.95
N HIS A 42 14.68 -6.99 -14.90
CA HIS A 42 15.16 -7.74 -16.06
C HIS A 42 14.20 -8.86 -16.47
N LEU A 43 13.75 -9.67 -15.50
CA LEU A 43 12.84 -10.79 -15.74
C LEU A 43 11.51 -10.34 -16.36
N LEU A 44 10.90 -9.28 -15.84
CA LEU A 44 9.64 -8.76 -16.36
C LEU A 44 9.81 -8.06 -17.71
N ARG A 45 10.93 -7.37 -17.94
CA ARG A 45 11.23 -6.77 -19.25
C ARG A 45 11.35 -7.81 -20.36
N MET A 46 11.92 -8.97 -20.07
CA MET A 46 11.93 -10.09 -21.03
C MET A 46 10.51 -10.57 -21.38
N GLY A 47 9.58 -10.46 -20.43
CA GLY A 47 8.15 -10.72 -20.64
C GLY A 47 7.35 -9.54 -21.24
N GLY A 48 7.99 -8.41 -21.57
CA GLY A 48 7.34 -7.22 -22.11
C GLY A 48 6.70 -6.30 -21.05
N PHE A 49 6.97 -6.53 -19.77
CA PHE A 49 6.47 -5.72 -18.66
C PHE A 49 7.58 -4.82 -18.10
N ASP A 50 7.27 -3.54 -17.91
CA ASP A 50 8.21 -2.55 -17.38
C ASP A 50 7.73 -2.05 -16.02
N LEU A 51 8.37 -2.51 -14.94
CA LEU A 51 8.05 -2.06 -13.58
C LEU A 51 8.47 -0.60 -13.38
N ARG A 52 7.54 0.19 -12.86
CA ARG A 52 7.70 1.63 -12.63
C ARG A 52 7.20 2.02 -11.26
N LYS A 53 7.51 3.26 -10.87
CA LYS A 53 7.08 3.86 -9.59
C LYS A 53 7.62 3.11 -8.37
N TRP A 54 8.86 2.63 -8.47
CA TRP A 54 9.56 1.98 -7.37
C TRP A 54 9.65 2.90 -6.15
N ASN A 55 9.46 2.31 -4.97
CA ASN A 55 9.53 3.02 -3.71
C ASN A 55 10.05 2.09 -2.60
N SER A 56 10.73 2.64 -1.60
CA SER A 56 11.32 1.89 -0.49
C SER A 56 11.14 2.62 0.84
N ASN A 57 11.28 1.89 1.94
CA ASN A 57 11.41 2.45 3.28
C ASN A 57 12.82 2.96 3.60
N LEU A 58 13.82 2.57 2.79
CA LEU A 58 15.22 3.00 2.90
C LEU A 58 15.62 3.82 1.69
N ASP A 59 16.14 5.03 1.94
CA ASP A 59 16.58 5.95 0.89
C ASP A 59 17.77 5.36 0.10
N GLU A 60 18.65 4.59 0.74
CA GLU A 60 19.80 3.91 0.11
C GLU A 60 19.37 2.99 -1.04
N VAL A 61 18.25 2.28 -0.87
CA VAL A 61 17.67 1.43 -1.93
C VAL A 61 17.12 2.28 -3.07
N LEU A 62 16.46 3.41 -2.74
CA LEU A 62 15.91 4.31 -3.76
C LEU A 62 17.02 4.98 -4.57
N GLU A 63 18.11 5.40 -3.92
CA GLU A 63 19.27 6.02 -4.55
C GLU A 63 19.93 5.12 -5.59
N ALA A 64 19.90 3.80 -5.37
CA ALA A 64 20.41 2.81 -6.33
C ALA A 64 19.50 2.59 -7.56
N ILE A 65 18.23 3.00 -7.51
CA ILE A 65 17.26 2.85 -8.61
C ILE A 65 17.32 4.08 -9.53
N PRO A 66 17.26 3.99 -10.87
CA PRO A 66 17.21 5.16 -11.75
C PRO A 66 16.00 6.07 -11.48
N GLU A 67 16.18 7.39 -11.50
CA GLU A 67 15.13 8.36 -11.15
C GLU A 67 13.82 8.17 -11.93
N HIS A 68 13.91 7.86 -13.23
CA HIS A 68 12.75 7.61 -14.09
C HIS A 68 11.98 6.32 -13.76
N HIS A 69 12.58 5.39 -12.99
CA HIS A 69 11.92 4.20 -12.46
C HIS A 69 11.34 4.43 -11.07
N ARG A 70 11.90 5.38 -10.31
CA ARG A 70 11.37 5.76 -8.99
C ARG A 70 9.97 6.34 -9.15
N ARG A 71 9.17 6.22 -8.11
CA ARG A 71 7.97 7.04 -8.00
C ARG A 71 8.42 8.50 -8.00
N SER A 72 7.79 9.34 -8.82
CA SER A 72 8.11 10.76 -8.90
C SER A 72 8.03 11.39 -7.52
N ALA A 73 9.18 11.61 -6.91
CA ALA A 73 9.33 12.34 -5.67
C ALA A 73 9.18 13.82 -6.01
N HIS A 74 8.12 14.46 -5.52
CA HIS A 74 8.36 15.81 -5.05
C HIS A 74 9.36 15.66 -3.89
N PRO A 75 10.50 16.37 -3.89
CA PRO A 75 11.54 16.17 -2.91
C PRO A 75 10.98 16.38 -1.51
N LEU A 76 10.82 15.28 -0.76
CA LEU A 76 10.71 15.16 0.70
C LEU A 76 10.01 16.34 1.42
N SER A 77 8.94 16.88 0.85
CA SER A 77 8.06 17.78 1.57
C SER A 77 7.02 16.88 2.20
N PHE A 78 7.19 16.57 3.49
CA PHE A 78 6.20 15.86 4.32
C PHE A 78 4.86 16.61 4.35
N ASN A 79 4.15 16.56 3.24
CA ASN A 79 2.81 17.05 3.03
C ASN A 79 1.94 15.84 2.69
N LYS A 80 0.63 16.04 2.71
CA LYS A 80 -0.40 14.99 2.53
C LYS A 80 -0.26 14.12 1.26
N GLU A 81 0.66 14.44 0.36
CA GLU A 81 0.84 13.91 -0.99
C GLU A 81 1.86 12.76 -1.11
N ASP A 82 2.72 12.51 -0.10
CA ASP A 82 3.77 11.46 -0.16
C ASP A 82 3.26 10.01 0.01
N ARG A 83 1.94 9.80 -0.01
CA ARG A 83 1.32 8.49 0.29
C ARG A 83 1.33 7.60 -0.94
N VAL A 84 1.77 6.35 -0.80
CA VAL A 84 1.64 5.33 -1.86
C VAL A 84 0.29 4.65 -1.71
N LYS A 85 -0.43 4.47 -2.81
CA LYS A 85 -1.53 3.51 -2.82
C LYS A 85 -0.98 2.17 -3.24
N ALA A 86 -1.17 1.16 -2.42
CA ALA A 86 -0.91 -0.24 -2.74
C ALA A 86 -2.11 -1.02 -2.22
N LEU A 87 -2.73 -1.87 -3.05
CA LEU A 87 -3.96 -2.59 -2.67
C LEU A 87 -5.13 -1.67 -2.28
N GLU A 88 -5.22 -0.49 -2.91
CA GLU A 88 -6.12 0.63 -2.53
C GLU A 88 -5.92 1.22 -1.12
N LEU A 89 -5.00 0.66 -0.32
CA LEU A 89 -4.59 1.17 0.99
C LEU A 89 -3.47 2.19 0.87
N GLN A 90 -3.46 3.20 1.76
CA GLN A 90 -2.36 4.15 1.81
C GLN A 90 -1.20 3.56 2.62
N ARG A 91 0.02 3.60 2.09
CA ARG A 91 1.24 3.21 2.79
C ARG A 91 2.15 4.41 3.04
N HIS A 92 2.79 4.41 4.20
CA HIS A 92 3.92 5.25 4.53
C HIS A 92 5.19 4.40 4.40
N PRO A 93 5.98 4.57 3.33
CA PRO A 93 7.12 3.71 3.03
C PRO A 93 8.14 3.74 4.16
N GLN A 94 8.64 4.92 4.54
CA GLN A 94 9.74 5.06 5.51
C GLN A 94 9.39 4.54 6.91
N ARG A 95 8.11 4.45 7.25
CA ARG A 95 7.65 3.93 8.54
C ARG A 95 7.21 2.48 8.46
N ASP A 96 7.15 1.92 7.24
CA ASP A 96 6.53 0.64 6.94
C ASP A 96 5.13 0.48 7.57
N MET A 97 4.30 1.53 7.42
CA MET A 97 2.96 1.57 8.01
C MET A 97 1.88 1.68 6.95
N PHE A 98 0.78 0.95 7.17
CA PHE A 98 -0.47 1.22 6.47
C PHE A 98 -1.24 2.31 7.20
N MET A 99 -1.89 3.17 6.43
CA MET A 99 -2.63 4.33 6.90
C MET A 99 -4.06 4.27 6.39
N PHE A 100 -4.99 4.56 7.30
CA PHE A 100 -6.40 4.74 6.97
C PHE A 100 -6.75 6.20 7.15
N HIS A 101 -7.46 6.77 6.18
CA HIS A 101 -7.96 8.13 6.31
C HIS A 101 -9.42 8.12 6.72
N ILE A 102 -9.68 8.54 7.95
CA ILE A 102 -11.02 8.67 8.47
C ILE A 102 -11.50 10.09 8.19
N HIS A 103 -12.35 10.24 7.17
CA HIS A 103 -13.13 11.46 7.02
C HIS A 103 -14.26 11.44 8.05
N ALA A 104 -13.94 11.80 9.29
CA ALA A 104 -14.97 12.10 10.28
C ALA A 104 -15.75 13.31 9.75
N LYS A 105 -16.95 13.07 9.21
CA LYS A 105 -17.84 14.15 8.79
C LYS A 105 -18.08 15.01 10.02
N THR A 106 -17.70 16.28 9.95
CA THR A 106 -17.99 17.26 11.01
C THR A 106 -19.45 17.10 11.38
N LEU A 107 -19.70 16.85 12.67
CA LEU A 107 -21.07 16.77 13.16
C LEU A 107 -21.69 18.13 12.85
N SER A 108 -22.61 18.16 11.89
CA SER A 108 -23.47 19.32 11.68
C SER A 108 -24.20 19.63 12.99
N THR A 109 -24.77 20.83 13.09
CA THR A 109 -25.37 21.45 14.28
C THR A 109 -26.52 20.68 14.97
N GLY A 110 -26.71 19.38 14.69
CA GLY A 110 -27.65 18.47 15.34
C GLY A 110 -27.06 17.15 15.85
N GLY A 111 -25.73 17.00 15.94
CA GLY A 111 -25.09 15.78 16.46
C GLY A 111 -25.06 14.60 15.46
N PRO A 112 -24.54 13.42 15.87
CA PRO A 112 -24.42 12.27 14.98
C PRO A 112 -25.78 11.67 14.65
N THR A 113 -26.04 11.44 13.36
CA THR A 113 -27.22 10.72 12.88
C THR A 113 -26.85 9.30 12.44
N LYS A 114 -27.82 8.40 12.36
CA LYS A 114 -27.63 7.04 11.80
C LYS A 114 -26.88 7.07 10.48
N ARG A 115 -27.30 7.95 9.58
CA ARG A 115 -26.74 8.10 8.22
C ARG A 115 -25.29 8.57 8.28
N THR A 116 -24.95 9.51 9.16
CA THR A 116 -23.56 9.97 9.28
C THR A 116 -22.66 8.90 9.89
N VAL A 117 -23.12 8.17 10.91
CA VAL A 117 -22.37 7.05 11.50
C VAL A 117 -22.16 5.92 10.50
N ALA A 118 -23.22 5.47 9.80
CA ALA A 118 -23.13 4.43 8.78
C ALA A 118 -22.21 4.83 7.63
N SER A 119 -22.32 6.07 7.16
CA SER A 119 -21.46 6.61 6.10
C SER A 119 -19.99 6.66 6.53
N THR A 120 -19.69 6.99 7.79
CA THR A 120 -18.32 7.00 8.31
C THR A 120 -17.77 5.58 8.44
N ILE A 121 -18.57 4.60 8.90
CA ILE A 121 -18.15 3.19 8.94
C ILE A 121 -17.89 2.67 7.53
N ALA A 122 -18.80 2.93 6.58
CA ALA A 122 -18.65 2.51 5.18
C ALA A 122 -17.46 3.16 4.46
N SER A 123 -17.00 4.33 4.89
CA SER A 123 -15.80 4.95 4.32
C SER A 123 -14.48 4.30 4.77
N LEU A 124 -14.51 3.44 5.79
CA LEU A 124 -13.35 2.66 6.22
C LEU A 124 -13.24 1.42 5.34
N PHE A 125 -12.67 1.61 4.14
CA PHE A 125 -12.30 0.48 3.29
C PHE A 125 -11.21 -0.35 3.99
N ASP A 126 -11.49 -1.62 4.26
CA ASP A 126 -10.64 -2.52 5.03
C ASP A 126 -10.58 -3.91 4.36
N PRO A 127 -9.84 -4.04 3.24
CA PRO A 127 -9.76 -5.29 2.49
C PRO A 127 -9.08 -6.42 3.28
N LEU A 128 -8.33 -6.08 4.34
CA LEU A 128 -7.55 -7.01 5.15
C LEU A 128 -8.17 -7.28 6.54
N GLY A 129 -9.27 -6.62 6.89
CA GLY A 129 -9.97 -6.81 8.16
C GLY A 129 -9.28 -6.21 9.40
N TRP A 130 -8.27 -5.35 9.24
CA TRP A 130 -7.51 -4.78 10.36
C TRP A 130 -8.33 -3.83 11.24
N LEU A 131 -9.31 -3.15 10.65
CA LEU A 131 -10.21 -2.24 11.33
C LEU A 131 -11.48 -2.93 11.84
N GLN A 132 -11.64 -4.24 11.60
CA GLN A 132 -12.82 -5.00 11.98
C GLN A 132 -13.23 -4.83 13.46
N PRO A 133 -12.32 -4.83 14.46
CA PRO A 133 -12.69 -4.58 15.86
C PRO A 133 -13.28 -3.19 16.11
N ILE A 134 -12.88 -2.18 15.32
CA ILE A 134 -13.38 -0.81 15.40
C ILE A 134 -14.74 -0.71 14.69
N MET A 135 -14.86 -1.29 13.49
CA MET A 135 -16.10 -1.30 12.72
C MET A 135 -17.23 -2.01 13.46
N ILE A 136 -16.96 -3.16 14.07
CA ILE A 136 -17.94 -3.91 14.87
C ILE A 136 -18.45 -3.07 16.05
N LYS A 137 -17.55 -2.37 16.77
CA LYS A 137 -17.95 -1.46 17.86
C LYS A 137 -18.89 -0.36 17.35
N GLY A 138 -18.62 0.22 16.19
CA GLY A 138 -19.49 1.20 15.54
C GLY A 138 -20.86 0.64 15.17
N GLN A 139 -20.92 -0.57 14.62
CA GLN A 139 -22.17 -1.26 14.29
C GLN A 139 -22.99 -1.59 15.56
N VAL A 140 -22.35 -2.12 16.61
CA VAL A 140 -23.00 -2.41 17.89
C VAL A 140 -23.53 -1.14 18.55
N PHE A 141 -22.77 -0.03 18.49
CA PHE A 141 -23.24 1.27 18.97
C PHE A 141 -24.53 1.70 18.24
N MET A 142 -24.53 1.63 16.90
CA MET A 142 -25.71 1.98 16.09
C MET A 142 -26.94 1.12 16.41
N GLN A 143 -26.73 -0.19 16.65
CA GLN A 143 -27.81 -1.11 17.05
C GLN A 143 -28.36 -0.79 18.43
N LYS A 144 -27.50 -0.47 19.41
CA LYS A 144 -27.90 -0.22 20.80
C LYS A 144 -28.60 1.12 21.02
N THR A 145 -28.25 2.16 20.29
CA THR A 145 -28.81 3.51 20.50
C THR A 145 -30.16 3.71 19.81
N GLY A 146 -30.80 2.67 19.27
CA GLY A 146 -32.12 2.79 18.65
C GLY A 146 -32.16 3.75 17.47
N MET A 147 -31.01 3.98 16.82
CA MET A 147 -30.91 4.74 15.57
C MET A 147 -31.41 3.83 14.43
N GLY A 148 -32.70 3.50 14.48
CA GLY A 148 -33.49 2.76 13.49
C GLY A 148 -33.82 3.61 12.27
#